data_AF-A0A2V5LYR3-F1
#
_entry.id   AF-A0A2V5LYR3-F1
#
_cell.length_a   1.000
_cell.length_b   1.000
_cell.length_c   1.000
_cell.angle_alpha   90.00
_cell.angle_beta   90.00
_cell.angle_gamma   90.00
#
_symmetry.space_group_name_H-M   'P 1'
#
loop_
_entity.id
_entity.type
_entity.pdbx_description
1 polymer ?
#
loop_
_entity_poly.entity_id
_entity_poly.type
_entity_poly.pdbx_seq_one_letter_code
_entity_poly.pdbx_strand_id
1 'polypeptide(L)'
;NIAGLRCIQLHGKFSPDITRELAGEFHVIRAFATHTHFRPEDVALFPNCDALIDAHHPDLRGGTGQTCNWQDARAALAFARFLILSGGLNARNVGRAIKAVAPHAVDVCSGVETAPGVKDHRAIQHFVAAVRRAQRPPDASSRE
;
A
#
# COMPACT_ATOMS: atom_id res chain seq x y z
N ASN A 1 1.42 -26.44 -3.73
CA ASN A 1 2.28 -25.22 -3.71
C ASN A 1 3.75 -25.61 -3.61
N ILE A 2 4.47 -25.55 -4.74
CA ILE A 2 5.89 -25.97 -4.84
C ILE A 2 6.86 -24.83 -4.46
N ALA A 3 6.38 -23.58 -4.50
CA ALA A 3 7.17 -22.37 -4.22
C ALA A 3 7.12 -21.93 -2.75
N GLY A 4 6.38 -22.63 -1.88
CA GLY A 4 6.27 -22.32 -0.45
C GLY A 4 5.53 -21.01 -0.13
N LEU A 5 4.80 -20.43 -1.09
CA LEU A 5 4.08 -19.17 -0.93
C LEU A 5 2.91 -19.28 0.07
N ARG A 6 2.82 -18.34 1.00
CA ARG A 6 1.67 -18.29 1.94
C ARG A 6 0.57 -17.34 1.49
N CYS A 7 0.90 -16.44 0.57
CA CYS A 7 0.04 -15.39 0.10
C CYS A 7 0.19 -15.22 -1.42
N ILE A 8 -0.91 -14.87 -2.08
CA ILE A 8 -0.96 -14.54 -3.51
C ILE A 8 -1.45 -13.10 -3.64
N GLN A 9 -0.69 -12.27 -4.36
CA GLN A 9 -1.07 -10.90 -4.69
C GLN A 9 -1.52 -10.81 -6.15
N LEU A 10 -2.79 -10.45 -6.36
CA LEU A 10 -3.44 -10.44 -7.67
C LEU A 10 -3.50 -9.03 -8.25
N HIS A 11 -2.72 -8.80 -9.31
CA HIS A 11 -2.72 -7.58 -10.13
C HIS A 11 -3.46 -7.76 -11.45
N GLY A 12 -4.26 -6.77 -11.86
CA GLY A 12 -5.02 -6.82 -13.11
C GLY A 12 -6.51 -6.93 -12.87
N LYS A 13 -7.25 -7.49 -13.84
CA LYS A 13 -8.71 -7.65 -13.76
C LYS A 13 -9.05 -9.08 -13.35
N PHE A 14 -9.45 -9.25 -12.10
CA PHE A 14 -9.95 -10.53 -11.56
C PHE A 14 -11.37 -10.34 -11.05
N SER A 15 -12.23 -11.32 -11.30
CA SER A 15 -13.59 -11.34 -10.78
C SER A 15 -13.60 -11.73 -9.29
N PRO A 16 -14.62 -11.29 -8.53
CA PRO A 16 -14.80 -11.73 -7.14
C PRO A 16 -14.85 -13.25 -6.96
N ASP A 17 -15.36 -13.98 -7.94
CA ASP A 17 -15.47 -15.45 -7.86
C ASP A 17 -14.09 -16.12 -7.92
N ILE A 18 -13.22 -15.70 -8.85
CA ILE A 18 -11.84 -16.20 -8.93
C ILE A 18 -11.09 -15.91 -7.63
N THR A 19 -11.25 -14.69 -7.10
CA THR A 19 -10.58 -14.33 -5.83
C THR A 19 -11.12 -15.11 -4.64
N ARG A 20 -12.42 -15.46 -4.64
CA ARG A 20 -13.05 -16.26 -3.58
C ARG A 20 -12.54 -17.70 -3.61
N GLU A 21 -12.44 -18.28 -4.80
CA GLU A 21 -11.89 -19.63 -4.98
C GLU A 21 -10.45 -19.70 -4.44
N LEU A 22 -9.59 -18.77 -4.86
CA LEU A 22 -8.21 -18.70 -4.37
C LEU A 22 -8.10 -18.44 -2.86
N ALA A 23 -9.01 -17.64 -2.30
CA ALA A 23 -9.06 -17.38 -0.86
C ALA A 23 -9.44 -18.61 -0.02
N GLY A 24 -9.97 -19.67 -0.63
CA GLY A 24 -10.20 -20.96 0.03
C GLY A 24 -8.90 -21.72 0.35
N GLU A 25 -7.82 -21.43 -0.38
CA GLU A 25 -6.54 -22.13 -0.25
C GLU A 25 -5.38 -21.23 0.19
N PHE A 26 -5.44 -19.94 -0.13
CA PHE A 26 -4.35 -18.98 0.10
C PHE A 26 -4.85 -17.72 0.78
N HIS A 27 -3.95 -17.02 1.47
CA HIS A 27 -4.20 -15.62 1.82
C HIS A 27 -4.09 -14.77 0.55
N VAL A 28 -5.16 -14.11 0.15
CA VAL A 28 -5.19 -13.32 -1.09
C VAL A 28 -5.12 -11.82 -0.81
N ILE A 29 -4.23 -11.12 -1.51
CA ILE A 29 -4.17 -9.66 -1.60
C ILE A 29 -4.66 -9.25 -2.99
N ARG A 30 -5.65 -8.36 -3.08
CA ARG A 30 -6.16 -7.80 -4.34
C ARG A 30 -5.63 -6.38 -4.54
N ALA A 31 -4.91 -6.15 -5.64
CA ALA A 31 -4.34 -4.84 -5.96
C ALA A 31 -5.28 -3.95 -6.79
N PHE A 32 -5.56 -2.74 -6.32
CA PHE A 32 -6.38 -1.73 -6.98
C PHE A 32 -5.51 -0.54 -7.37
N ALA A 33 -5.51 -0.17 -8.64
CA ALA A 33 -4.79 0.99 -9.14
C ALA A 33 -5.70 2.22 -9.13
N THR A 34 -5.29 3.32 -8.49
CA THR A 34 -6.17 4.49 -8.29
C THR A 34 -6.34 5.38 -9.54
N HIS A 35 -5.59 5.13 -10.62
CA HIS A 35 -5.54 6.02 -11.79
C HIS A 35 -6.56 5.68 -12.90
N THR A 36 -7.42 4.68 -12.73
CA THR A 36 -8.45 4.33 -13.73
C THR A 36 -9.75 3.93 -13.07
N HIS A 37 -10.73 4.85 -13.04
CA HIS A 37 -12.10 4.61 -12.56
C HIS A 37 -12.21 3.90 -11.20
N PHE A 38 -11.17 3.98 -10.35
CA PHE A 38 -11.18 3.34 -9.05
C PHE A 38 -12.21 4.03 -8.18
N ARG A 39 -13.11 3.23 -7.61
CA ARG A 39 -14.01 3.69 -6.58
C ARG A 39 -13.68 2.96 -5.27
N PRO A 40 -13.52 3.68 -4.15
CA PRO A 40 -13.24 3.05 -2.86
C PRO A 40 -14.18 1.88 -2.52
N GLU A 41 -15.45 1.99 -2.87
CA GLU A 41 -16.47 0.95 -2.67
C GLU A 41 -16.25 -0.34 -3.48
N ASP A 42 -15.48 -0.29 -4.57
CA ASP A 42 -15.17 -1.49 -5.37
C ASP A 42 -14.38 -2.52 -4.55
N VAL A 43 -13.69 -2.08 -3.49
CA VAL A 43 -13.01 -2.97 -2.55
C VAL A 43 -14.00 -3.90 -1.83
N ALA A 44 -15.22 -3.44 -1.56
CA ALA A 44 -16.25 -4.24 -0.90
C ALA A 44 -16.70 -5.46 -1.73
N LEU A 45 -16.43 -5.45 -3.05
CA LEU A 45 -16.70 -6.59 -3.92
C LEU A 45 -15.77 -7.79 -3.64
N PHE A 46 -14.67 -7.58 -2.91
CA PHE A 46 -13.64 -8.58 -2.62
C PHE A 46 -13.49 -8.84 -1.11
N PRO A 47 -14.55 -9.25 -0.38
CA PRO A 47 -14.54 -9.32 1.09
C PRO A 47 -13.59 -10.39 1.67
N ASN A 48 -13.16 -11.35 0.85
CA ASN A 48 -12.26 -12.43 1.24
C ASN A 48 -10.78 -12.10 0.99
N CYS A 49 -10.47 -10.87 0.58
CA CYS A 49 -9.12 -10.44 0.26
C CYS A 49 -8.70 -9.26 1.13
N ASP A 50 -7.40 -9.12 1.33
CA ASP A 50 -6.82 -7.86 1.76
C ASP A 50 -6.68 -6.94 0.53
N ALA A 51 -6.80 -5.63 0.74
CA ALA A 51 -6.72 -4.66 -0.35
C ALA A 51 -5.34 -4.02 -0.40
N LEU A 52 -4.67 -4.07 -1.54
CA LEU A 52 -3.52 -3.20 -1.83
C LEU A 52 -3.98 -2.05 -2.72
N ILE A 53 -3.88 -0.83 -2.22
CA ILE A 53 -4.21 0.38 -2.98
C ILE A 53 -2.92 0.97 -3.52
N ASP A 54 -2.71 0.86 -4.83
CA ASP A 54 -1.58 1.46 -5.53
C ASP A 54 -1.92 2.90 -5.93
N ALA A 55 -1.45 3.84 -5.10
CA ALA A 55 -1.64 5.27 -5.27
C ALA A 55 -0.55 5.93 -6.12
N HIS A 56 0.13 5.18 -6.99
CA HIS A 56 1.16 5.70 -7.89
C HIS A 56 0.56 6.70 -8.90
N HIS A 57 1.14 7.90 -8.98
CA HIS A 57 0.85 8.86 -10.04
C HIS A 57 1.96 8.83 -11.10
N PRO A 58 1.66 8.53 -12.38
CA PRO A 58 2.67 8.42 -13.44
C PRO A 58 3.50 9.70 -13.62
N ASP A 59 2.85 10.86 -13.50
CA ASP A 59 3.51 12.16 -13.76
C ASP A 59 4.09 12.86 -12.52
N LEU A 60 3.75 12.44 -11.29
CA LEU A 60 4.22 13.09 -10.07
C LEU A 60 5.37 12.30 -9.46
N ARG A 61 6.58 12.57 -9.95
CA ARG A 61 7.81 12.18 -9.25
C ARG A 61 7.88 12.96 -7.95
N GLY A 62 7.90 12.26 -6.81
CA GLY A 62 7.75 12.83 -5.48
C GLY A 62 8.60 14.09 -5.24
N GLY A 63 7.95 15.22 -4.93
CA GLY A 63 8.60 16.51 -4.70
C GLY A 63 7.71 17.74 -4.98
N THR A 64 6.60 17.57 -5.70
CA THR A 64 5.76 18.67 -6.22
C THR A 64 4.65 19.17 -5.28
N GLY A 65 4.44 18.54 -4.12
CA GLY A 65 3.36 18.91 -3.19
C GLY A 65 1.95 18.50 -3.66
N GLN A 66 1.79 18.06 -4.91
CA GLN A 66 0.57 17.40 -5.37
C GLN A 66 0.54 15.98 -4.79
N THR A 67 -0.36 15.77 -3.85
CA THR A 67 -0.54 14.45 -3.23
C THR A 67 -1.11 13.51 -4.28
N CYS A 68 -0.45 12.36 -4.44
CA CYS A 68 -1.10 11.12 -4.87
C CYS A 68 -2.47 11.01 -4.20
N ASN A 69 -3.45 10.34 -4.84
CA ASN A 69 -4.82 10.28 -4.32
C ASN A 69 -4.94 9.35 -3.09
N TRP A 70 -4.26 9.74 -2.01
CA TRP A 70 -4.36 9.15 -0.67
C TRP A 70 -5.77 9.33 -0.11
N GLN A 71 -6.59 10.23 -0.65
CA GLN A 71 -7.99 10.38 -0.25
C GLN A 71 -8.79 9.14 -0.66
N ASP A 72 -8.61 8.63 -1.89
CA ASP A 72 -9.25 7.38 -2.32
C ASP A 72 -8.79 6.20 -1.47
N ALA A 73 -7.47 6.10 -1.21
CA ALA A 73 -6.92 5.06 -0.34
C ALA A 73 -7.45 5.17 1.10
N ARG A 74 -7.64 6.39 1.61
CA ARG A 74 -8.24 6.66 2.92
C ARG A 74 -9.71 6.26 2.94
N ALA A 75 -10.47 6.59 1.91
CA ALA A 75 -11.87 6.22 1.78
C ALA A 75 -12.05 4.69 1.68
N ALA A 76 -11.13 4.00 1.01
CA ALA A 76 -11.16 2.55 0.84
C ALA A 76 -11.03 1.79 2.17
N LEU A 77 -10.50 2.40 3.24
CA LEU A 77 -10.46 1.79 4.57
C LEU A 77 -11.85 1.43 5.11
N ALA A 78 -12.90 2.14 4.72
CA ALA A 78 -14.26 1.83 5.14
C ALA A 78 -14.78 0.49 4.57
N PHE A 79 -14.16 0.00 3.50
CA PHE A 79 -14.59 -1.19 2.76
C PHE A 79 -13.59 -2.35 2.85
N ALA A 80 -12.34 -2.08 3.26
CA ALA A 80 -11.28 -3.05 3.36
C ALA A 80 -11.19 -3.65 4.77
N ARG A 81 -11.09 -4.99 4.86
CA ARG A 81 -10.75 -5.67 6.14
C ARG A 81 -9.31 -5.38 6.60
N PHE A 82 -8.42 -5.21 5.64
CA PHE A 82 -7.01 -4.92 5.81
C PHE A 82 -6.55 -4.17 4.55
N LEU A 83 -5.80 -3.10 4.74
CA LEU A 83 -5.41 -2.20 3.66
C LEU A 83 -3.91 -1.97 3.68
N ILE A 84 -3.28 -2.28 2.55
CA ILE A 84 -1.87 -2.05 2.25
C ILE A 84 -1.81 -0.85 1.31
N LEU A 85 -1.10 0.20 1.72
CA LEU A 85 -0.86 1.35 0.85
C LEU A 85 0.43 1.12 0.04
N SER A 86 0.35 1.21 -1.29
CA SER A 86 1.49 1.17 -2.20
C SER A 86 1.50 2.41 -3.10
N GLY A 87 2.47 2.45 -4.02
CA GLY A 87 2.57 3.45 -5.08
C GLY A 87 3.51 4.60 -4.75
N GLY A 88 4.71 4.56 -5.34
CA GLY A 88 5.70 5.65 -5.24
C GLY A 88 6.21 5.94 -3.81
N LEU A 89 5.98 5.05 -2.85
CA LEU A 89 6.44 5.23 -1.48
C LEU A 89 7.96 5.17 -1.38
N ASN A 90 8.54 6.01 -0.53
CA ASN A 90 9.95 6.09 -0.21
C ASN A 90 10.15 6.69 1.19
N ALA A 91 11.39 6.68 1.71
CA ALA A 91 11.68 7.16 3.06
C ALA A 91 11.28 8.64 3.32
N ARG A 92 11.18 9.47 2.27
CA ARG A 92 10.83 10.89 2.38
C ARG A 92 9.32 11.14 2.46
N ASN A 93 8.49 10.24 1.93
CA ASN A 93 7.03 10.45 1.86
C ASN A 93 6.22 9.48 2.73
N VAL A 94 6.74 8.31 3.09
CA VAL A 94 5.96 7.25 3.76
C VAL A 94 5.36 7.70 5.09
N GLY A 95 6.07 8.54 5.86
CA GLY A 95 5.53 9.06 7.10
C GLY A 95 4.32 9.99 6.91
N ARG A 96 4.28 10.77 5.83
CA ARG A 96 3.09 11.58 5.48
C ARG A 96 1.95 10.68 4.96
N ALA A 97 2.29 9.67 4.17
CA ALA A 97 1.33 8.71 3.65
C ALA A 97 0.62 7.95 4.79
N ILE A 98 1.39 7.44 5.76
CA ILE A 98 0.85 6.77 6.96
C ILE A 98 -0.05 7.71 7.76
N LYS A 99 0.34 8.97 7.97
CA LYS A 99 -0.50 9.93 8.72
C LYS A 99 -1.79 10.28 7.99
N ALA A 100 -1.74 10.41 6.66
CA ALA A 100 -2.90 10.79 5.85
C ALA A 100 -3.89 9.63 5.70
N VAL A 101 -3.39 8.41 5.44
CA VAL A 101 -4.22 7.24 5.14
C VAL A 101 -4.51 6.43 6.39
N ALA A 102 -3.56 6.28 7.32
CA ALA A 102 -3.56 5.30 8.40
C ALA A 102 -3.81 3.86 7.92
N PRO A 103 -2.99 3.34 6.96
CA PRO A 103 -3.16 1.99 6.45
C PRO A 103 -2.67 0.96 7.47
N HIS A 104 -3.10 -0.29 7.31
CA HIS A 104 -2.64 -1.40 8.14
C HIS A 104 -1.19 -1.81 7.82
N ALA A 105 -0.80 -1.65 6.56
CA ALA A 105 0.55 -1.89 6.08
C ALA A 105 0.92 -0.95 4.93
N VAL A 106 2.21 -0.90 4.62
CA VAL A 106 2.74 -0.19 3.43
C VAL A 106 3.56 -1.16 2.60
N ASP A 107 3.50 -0.98 1.28
CA ASP A 107 4.27 -1.73 0.29
C ASP A 107 5.20 -0.79 -0.49
N VAL A 108 6.43 -1.24 -0.75
CA VAL A 108 7.43 -0.44 -1.44
C VAL A 108 8.23 -1.28 -2.43
N CYS A 109 8.28 -0.80 -3.68
CA CYS A 109 9.07 -1.41 -4.73
C CYS A 109 10.23 -0.51 -5.18
N SER A 110 9.99 0.42 -6.10
CA SER A 110 11.03 1.25 -6.73
C SER A 110 11.63 2.33 -5.82
N GLY A 111 10.92 2.77 -4.78
CA GLY A 111 11.40 3.81 -3.86
C GLY A 111 12.56 3.39 -2.95
N VAL A 112 12.99 2.12 -3.05
CA VAL A 112 14.16 1.55 -2.36
C VAL A 112 15.11 0.84 -3.34
N GLU A 113 15.05 1.20 -4.63
CA GLU A 113 15.91 0.66 -5.69
C GLU A 113 16.96 1.66 -6.13
N THR A 114 18.16 1.18 -6.50
CA THR A 114 19.15 1.98 -7.24
C THR A 114 18.90 1.95 -8.75
N ALA A 115 18.36 0.84 -9.25
CA ALA A 115 17.96 0.60 -10.63
C ALA A 115 16.79 -0.42 -10.63
N PRO A 116 15.98 -0.52 -11.70
CA PRO A 116 14.83 -1.44 -11.74
C PRO A 116 15.21 -2.87 -11.32
N GLY A 117 14.56 -3.36 -10.25
CA GLY A 117 14.82 -4.70 -9.70
C GLY A 117 16.08 -4.84 -8.83
N VAL A 118 16.88 -3.79 -8.67
CA VAL A 118 18.10 -3.77 -7.85
C VAL A 118 17.87 -2.98 -6.56
N LYS A 119 17.69 -3.69 -5.45
CA LYS A 119 17.41 -3.08 -4.13
C LYS A 119 18.63 -2.44 -3.50
N ASP A 120 18.44 -1.25 -2.92
CA ASP A 120 19.41 -0.57 -2.07
C ASP A 120 19.14 -0.89 -0.59
N HIS A 121 20.08 -1.58 0.04
CA HIS A 121 19.97 -1.97 1.45
C HIS A 121 19.85 -0.76 2.40
N ARG A 122 20.56 0.33 2.13
CA ARG A 122 20.47 1.57 2.93
C ARG A 122 19.11 2.24 2.72
N ALA A 123 18.59 2.26 1.50
CA ALA A 123 17.27 2.80 1.22
C ALA A 123 16.17 2.01 1.93
N ILE A 124 16.27 0.67 1.96
CA ILE A 124 15.37 -0.20 2.72
C ILE A 124 15.43 0.15 4.21
N GLN A 125 16.63 0.24 4.79
CA GLN A 125 16.80 0.60 6.20
C GLN A 125 16.17 1.96 6.53
N HIS A 126 16.41 2.97 5.70
CA HIS A 126 15.82 4.29 5.86
C HIS A 126 14.29 4.27 5.73
N PHE A 127 13.75 3.48 4.79
CA PHE A 127 12.31 3.32 4.62
C PHE A 127 11.67 2.70 5.86
N VAL A 128 12.20 1.58 6.36
CA VAL A 128 11.70 0.90 7.56
C VAL A 128 11.80 1.83 8.79
N ALA A 129 12.90 2.57 8.93
CA ALA A 129 13.04 3.54 10.02
C ALA A 129 11.99 4.66 9.94
N ALA A 130 11.70 5.17 8.74
CA ALA A 130 10.67 6.19 8.53
C ALA A 130 9.26 5.67 8.85
N VAL A 131 8.93 4.42 8.47
CA VAL A 131 7.66 3.75 8.83
C VAL A 131 7.53 3.65 10.35
N ARG A 132 8.54 3.10 11.04
CA ARG A 132 8.53 2.93 12.49
C ARG A 132 8.42 4.26 13.24
N ARG A 133 9.06 5.32 12.74
CA ARG A 133 8.95 6.67 13.31
C ARG A 133 7.52 7.21 13.18
N ALA A 134 6.85 6.93 12.07
CA ALA A 134 5.47 7.40 11.83
C ALA A 134 4.42 6.68 12.69
N GLN A 135 4.70 5.45 13.12
CA GLN A 135 3.82 4.67 14.00
C GLN A 135 3.92 5.05 15.48
N ARG A 136 5.02 5.71 15.89
CA ARG A 136 5.18 6.14 17.28
C ARG A 136 4.20 7.28 17.57
N PRO A 137 3.42 7.23 18.66
CA PRO A 137 2.68 8.40 19.12
C PRO A 137 3.67 9.55 19.38
N PRO A 138 3.27 10.82 19.17
CA PRO A 138 4.12 11.95 19.55
C PRO A 138 4.43 11.85 21.04
N ASP A 139 5.71 11.94 21.40
CA ASP A 139 6.15 11.89 22.79
C ASP A 139 5.37 12.91 23.62
N ALA A 140 4.81 12.45 24.74
CA ALA A 140 4.06 13.27 25.69
C ALA A 140 4.93 14.31 26.43
N SER A 141 6.22 14.43 26.12
CA SER A 141 7.22 15.22 26.85
C SER A 141 7.53 16.59 26.20
N SER A 142 6.63 17.16 25.42
CA SER A 142 6.83 18.51 24.83
C SER A 142 5.63 19.43 25.06
N ARG A 143 5.03 19.30 26.25
CA ARG A 143 4.15 20.31 26.86
C ARG A 143 4.76 20.72 28.20
N GLU A 144 5.77 21.58 28.13
CA GLU A 144 6.15 22.50 29.21
C GLU A 144 6.16 23.91 28.62
#